data_AF-A0A521LA07-F1
#
_entry.id   AF-A0A521LA07-F1
#
_cell.length_a   1.000
_cell.length_b   1.000
_cell.length_c   1.000
_cell.angle_alpha   90.00
_cell.angle_beta   90.00
_cell.angle_gamma   90.00
#
_symmetry.space_group_name_H-M   'P 1'
#
loop_
_entity.id
_entity.type
_entity.pdbx_description
1 polymer ?
#
loop_
_entity_poly.entity_id
_entity_poly.type
_entity_poly.pdbx_seq_one_letter_code
_entity_poly.pdbx_strand_id
1 'polypeptide(L)' 'MNLTPREKDKLLVAMAAVVARRRLERGVKLNYPEAVALISDFVVEGARDGRSVADLMQAGAHVISR' A
#
# COMPACT_ATOMS: atom_id res chain seq x y z
N MET A 1 -3.14 -1.35 -22.55
CA MET A 1 -3.72 -0.37 -21.61
C MET A 1 -3.19 1.01 -21.97
N ASN A 2 -4.03 2.04 -22.00
CA ASN A 2 -3.62 3.44 -22.26
C ASN A 2 -3.52 4.19 -20.93
N LEU A 3 -2.52 3.84 -20.13
CA LEU A 3 -2.34 4.38 -18.78
C LEU A 3 -1.76 5.79 -18.82
N THR A 4 -2.38 6.68 -18.08
CA THR A 4 -1.81 7.98 -17.72
C THR A 4 -0.54 7.79 -16.88
N PRO A 5 0.36 8.80 -16.83
CA PRO A 5 1.54 8.73 -15.97
C PRO A 5 1.20 8.38 -14.51
N ARG A 6 0.14 9.00 -13.97
CA ARG A 6 -0.33 8.75 -12.59
C ARG A 6 -0.78 7.31 -12.36
N GLU A 7 -1.43 6.69 -13.33
CA GLU A 7 -1.84 5.28 -13.20
C GLU A 7 -0.63 4.34 -13.23
N LYS A 8 0.39 4.66 -14.04
CA LYS A 8 1.66 3.92 -14.00
C LYS A 8 2.35 4.05 -12.64
N ASP A 9 2.38 5.24 -12.06
CA ASP A 9 2.95 5.46 -10.72
C ASP A 9 2.23 4.64 -9.65
N LYS A 10 0.90 4.57 -9.70
CA LYS A 10 0.12 3.71 -8.79
C LYS A 10 0.46 2.23 -8.96
N LEU A 11 0.69 1.76 -10.18
CA LEU A 11 1.15 0.38 -10.41
C LEU A 11 2.53 0.12 -9.82
N LEU A 12 3.45 1.10 -9.87
CA LEU A 12 4.76 0.99 -9.24
C LEU A 12 4.64 0.88 -7.72
N VAL A 13 3.77 1.68 -7.09
CA VAL A 13 3.48 1.60 -5.65
C VAL A 13 2.89 0.24 -5.28
N ALA A 14 1.92 -0.25 -6.04
CA ALA A 14 1.32 -1.57 -5.80
C ALA A 14 2.36 -2.70 -5.90
N MET A 15 3.26 -2.63 -6.90
CA MET A 15 4.35 -3.60 -7.02
C MET A 15 5.32 -3.53 -5.85
N ALA A 16 5.69 -2.33 -5.40
CA ALA A 16 6.54 -2.15 -4.22
C ALA A 16 5.89 -2.75 -2.95
N ALA A 17 4.57 -2.59 -2.79
CA ALA A 17 3.82 -3.18 -1.68
C ALA A 17 3.80 -4.72 -1.74
N VAL A 18 3.67 -5.32 -2.91
CA VAL A 18 3.78 -6.79 -3.09
C VAL A 18 5.16 -7.29 -2.66
N VAL A 19 6.24 -6.59 -3.05
CA VAL A 19 7.60 -6.93 -2.62
C VAL A 19 7.76 -6.78 -1.10
N ALA A 20 7.24 -5.70 -0.53
CA ALA A 20 7.27 -5.44 0.91
C ALA A 20 6.50 -6.51 1.71
N ARG A 21 5.29 -6.91 1.29
CA ARG A 21 4.51 -8.00 1.91
C ARG A 21 5.31 -9.29 1.96
N ARG A 22 5.89 -9.69 0.84
CA ARG A 22 6.72 -10.91 0.76
C ARG A 22 7.94 -10.84 1.68
N ARG A 23 8.53 -9.66 1.88
CA ARG A 23 9.66 -9.48 2.83
C ARG A 23 9.17 -9.64 4.27
N LEU A 24 8.06 -9.00 4.61
CA LEU A 24 7.43 -9.08 5.94
C LEU A 24 7.01 -10.51 6.29
N GLU A 25 6.40 -11.25 5.36
CA GLU A 25 6.01 -12.66 5.53
C GLU A 25 7.20 -13.58 5.85
N ARG A 26 8.41 -13.22 5.39
CA ARG A 26 9.66 -13.92 5.74
C ARG A 26 10.27 -13.46 7.07
N GLY A 27 9.60 -12.57 7.80
CA GLY A 27 10.09 -12.02 9.07
C GLY A 27 11.12 -10.90 8.92
N VAL A 28 11.30 -10.34 7.71
CA VAL A 28 12.22 -9.22 7.51
C VAL A 28 11.54 -7.93 7.96
N LYS A 29 12.21 -7.17 8.83
CA LYS A 29 11.74 -5.83 9.22
C LYS A 29 11.70 -4.91 8.01
N LEU A 30 10.57 -4.22 7.84
CA LEU A 30 10.40 -3.28 6.75
C LEU A 30 11.29 -2.07 6.93
N ASN A 31 11.84 -1.59 5.81
CA ASN A 31 12.44 -0.26 5.74
C ASN A 31 11.39 0.82 5.44
N TYR A 32 11.84 2.08 5.41
CA TYR A 32 10.97 3.24 5.18
C TYR A 32 10.11 3.14 3.90
N PRO A 33 10.68 2.96 2.69
CA PRO A 33 9.87 2.91 1.47
C PRO A 33 8.94 1.69 1.42
N GLU A 34 9.32 0.56 2.02
CA GLU A 34 8.45 -0.61 2.11
C GLU A 34 7.21 -0.35 2.98
N ALA A 35 7.41 0.28 4.14
CA ALA A 35 6.32 0.66 5.03
C ALA A 35 5.35 1.63 4.34
N VAL A 36 5.89 2.65 3.65
CA VAL A 36 5.09 3.61 2.88
C VAL A 36 4.31 2.91 1.75
N ALA A 37 4.94 1.99 1.02
CA ALA A 37 4.29 1.26 -0.05
C ALA A 37 3.13 0.42 0.45
N LEU A 38 3.30 -0.33 1.56
CA LEU A 38 2.22 -1.13 2.16
C LEU A 38 1.01 -0.29 2.60
N ILE A 39 1.26 0.82 3.29
CA ILE A 39 0.18 1.70 3.76
C ILE A 39 -0.54 2.33 2.55
N SER A 40 0.22 2.77 1.55
CA SER A 40 -0.34 3.39 0.35
C SER A 40 -1.21 2.42 -0.45
N ASP A 41 -0.72 1.19 -0.65
CA ASP A 41 -1.44 0.11 -1.32
C ASP A 41 -2.74 -0.25 -0.58
N PHE A 42 -2.70 -0.34 0.75
CA PHE A 42 -3.91 -0.55 1.57
C PHE A 42 -4.97 0.53 1.34
N VAL A 43 -4.57 1.81 1.29
CA VAL A 43 -5.49 2.92 1.06
C VAL A 43 -6.06 2.89 -0.36
N VAL A 44 -5.23 2.58 -1.36
CA VAL A 44 -5.66 2.52 -2.77
C VAL A 44 -6.65 1.37 -2.99
N GLU A 45 -6.38 0.19 -2.46
CA GLU A 45 -7.28 -0.97 -2.55
C GLU A 45 -8.56 -0.74 -1.74
N GLY A 46 -8.46 -0.17 -0.54
CA GLY A 46 -9.65 0.15 0.24
C GLY A 46 -10.54 1.21 -0.42
N ALA A 47 -9.95 2.19 -1.13
CA ALA A 47 -10.70 3.12 -1.95
C ALA A 47 -11.36 2.41 -3.16
N ARG A 48 -10.69 1.41 -3.74
CA ARG A 48 -11.25 0.58 -4.81
C ARG A 48 -12.45 -0.25 -4.35
N ASP A 49 -12.45 -0.67 -3.09
CA ASP A 49 -13.55 -1.36 -2.41
C ASP A 49 -14.72 -0.42 -2.02
N GLY A 50 -14.57 0.89 -2.22
CA GLY A 50 -15.61 1.89 -1.93
C GLY A 50 -15.68 2.32 -0.47
N ARG A 51 -14.62 2.09 0.32
CA ARG A 51 -14.55 2.54 1.72
C ARG A 51 -14.43 4.05 1.79
N SER A 52 -14.98 4.65 2.86
CA SER A 52 -14.89 6.09 3.06
C SER A 52 -13.47 6.54 3.41
N VAL A 53 -13.17 7.81 3.15
CA VAL A 53 -11.88 8.40 3.51
C VAL A 53 -11.64 8.29 5.02
N ALA A 54 -12.65 8.54 5.85
CA ALA A 54 -12.53 8.46 7.31
C ALA A 54 -12.17 7.03 7.77
N ASP A 55 -12.82 6.01 7.21
CA ASP A 55 -12.53 4.61 7.52
C ASP A 55 -11.10 4.23 7.13
N LEU A 56 -10.63 4.71 5.98
CA LEU A 56 -9.29 4.43 5.48
C LEU A 56 -8.21 5.16 6.28
N MET A 57 -8.47 6.38 6.73
CA MET A 57 -7.57 7.11 7.62
C MET A 57 -7.39 6.38 8.95
N GLN A 58 -8.49 5.91 9.56
CA GLN A 58 -8.43 5.17 10.81
C GLN A 58 -7.75 3.80 10.63
N ALA A 59 -8.19 3.01 9.65
CA ALA A 59 -7.65 1.66 9.46
C ALA A 59 -6.20 1.67 8.94
N GLY A 60 -5.81 2.68 8.15
CA GLY A 60 -4.46 2.86 7.62
C GLY A 60 -3.39 2.98 8.71
N ALA A 61 -3.75 3.52 9.88
CA ALA A 61 -2.87 3.65 11.03
C ALA A 61 -2.50 2.30 11.68
N HIS A 62 -3.21 1.22 11.34
CA HIS A 62 -3.04 -0.11 11.93
C HIS A 62 -2.49 -1.16 10.96
N VAL A 63 -2.09 -0.74 9.75
CA VAL A 63 -1.60 -1.66 8.69
C VAL A 63 -0.28 -2.33 9.06
N ILE A 64 0.58 -1.64 9.80
CA ILE A 64 1.87 -2.15 10.26
C ILE A 64 2.04 -1.88 11.76
N SER A 65 2.66 -2.82 12.47
CA SER A 65 3.03 -2.68 13.87
C SER A 65 4.54 -2.38 14.02
N ARG A 66 4.94 -1.93 15.21
CA ARG A 66 6.37 -1.77 15.57
C ARG A 66 7.10 -3.11 15.69
#